data_AF-A0A077YJU3-F1
#
_entry.id   AF-A0A077YJU3-F1
#
_cell.length_a   1.000
_cell.length_b   1.000
_cell.length_c   1.000
_cell.angle_alpha   90.00
_cell.angle_beta   90.00
_cell.angle_gamma   90.00
#
_symmetry.space_group_name_H-M   'P 1'
#
loop_
_entity.id
_entity.type
_entity.pdbx_description
1 polymer ?
#
loop_
_entity_poly.entity_id
_entity_poly.type
_entity_poly.pdbx_seq_one_letter_code
_entity_poly.pdbx_strand_id
1 'polypeptide(L)'
;MKKLFLYFFPLFFGIFNEHITCLKENIIAHNLKPDSHSSGIKNVGNNVCTCDFTDKLNIIPQSKTKIICSLKPNFGDEIRILANKEYDIYCFNNSKIYCPLKNNFINNADISNYSKNLKYTINDIQHNNKAVKEYRLVIDKNATDILFYCTMRPKQISELLEGEVKIDLKREIIEEYSVIQNTDTHVCDFSHGNLNISPSGGFFYKNSRSVNCIYKVVPNELFLIKLPKLDVVNEVLLPSIVNCLSEHSFISFTLKNIEEYDDNITLHLTLGKVNKKFTLVCSFNLLEYKSEPCHIGRKGNVVFYFNP
;
A
#
# COMPACT_ATOMS: atom_id res chain seq x y z
N MET A 1 -31.95 47.62 -29.71
CA MET A 1 -31.53 46.63 -28.69
C MET A 1 -30.89 45.44 -29.39
N LYS A 2 -29.54 45.39 -29.46
CA LYS A 2 -28.79 44.23 -30.00
C LYS A 2 -28.38 43.34 -28.83
N LYS A 3 -28.87 42.09 -28.81
CA LYS A 3 -28.45 41.05 -27.85
C LYS A 3 -27.06 40.56 -28.24
N LEU A 4 -26.09 40.71 -27.35
CA LEU A 4 -24.75 40.14 -27.43
C LEU A 4 -24.85 38.68 -26.96
N PHE A 5 -24.69 37.72 -27.87
CA PHE A 5 -24.54 36.31 -27.52
C PHE A 5 -23.09 36.07 -27.06
N LEU A 6 -22.92 35.85 -25.76
CA LEU A 6 -21.69 35.30 -25.18
C LEU A 6 -21.65 33.81 -25.51
N TYR A 7 -20.80 33.43 -26.47
CA TYR A 7 -20.42 32.03 -26.68
C TYR A 7 -19.48 31.61 -25.55
N PHE A 8 -20.00 30.82 -24.61
CA PHE A 8 -19.19 29.99 -23.72
C PHE A 8 -18.54 28.89 -24.56
N PHE A 9 -17.26 29.03 -24.90
CA PHE A 9 -16.45 27.92 -25.38
C PHE A 9 -16.10 27.02 -24.19
N PRO A 10 -16.42 25.71 -24.22
CA PRO A 10 -15.88 24.79 -23.24
C PRO A 10 -14.37 24.66 -23.50
N LEU A 11 -13.55 24.94 -22.48
CA LEU A 11 -12.13 24.60 -22.47
C LEU A 11 -12.00 23.08 -22.57
N PHE A 12 -11.79 22.58 -23.79
CA PHE A 12 -11.41 21.20 -24.03
C PHE A 12 -10.00 20.97 -23.48
N PHE A 13 -9.91 20.28 -22.35
CA PHE A 13 -8.65 19.74 -21.85
C PHE A 13 -8.28 18.49 -22.65
N GLY A 14 -7.18 18.54 -23.40
CA GLY A 14 -6.58 17.35 -23.98
C GLY A 14 -5.89 16.56 -22.87
N ILE A 15 -6.49 15.44 -22.44
CA ILE A 15 -5.84 14.48 -21.53
C ILE A 15 -5.35 13.31 -22.39
N PHE A 16 -4.04 13.15 -22.50
CA PHE A 16 -3.43 11.95 -23.07
C PHE A 16 -2.97 11.06 -21.94
N ASN A 17 -3.58 9.87 -21.84
CA ASN A 17 -3.30 8.90 -20.79
C ASN A 17 -2.50 7.74 -21.39
N GLU A 18 -1.21 7.65 -21.08
CA GLU A 18 -0.41 6.48 -21.43
C GLU A 18 -0.45 5.50 -20.25
N HIS A 19 -1.09 4.34 -20.46
CA HIS A 19 -1.02 3.23 -19.52
C HIS A 19 0.25 2.43 -19.79
N ILE A 20 1.27 2.63 -18.97
CA ILE A 20 2.50 1.82 -18.98
C ILE A 20 2.35 0.75 -17.89
N THR A 21 2.12 -0.50 -18.29
CA THR A 21 2.29 -1.66 -17.42
C THR A 21 3.79 -1.92 -17.25
N CYS A 22 4.25 -2.10 -16.00
CA CYS A 22 5.66 -2.32 -15.68
C CYS A 22 6.25 -3.44 -16.54
N LEU A 23 7.30 -3.11 -17.31
CA LEU A 23 8.00 -4.07 -18.15
C LEU A 23 9.10 -4.75 -17.32
N LYS A 24 9.19 -6.07 -17.43
CA LYS A 24 10.34 -6.83 -16.92
C LYS A 24 11.58 -6.43 -17.70
N GLU A 25 12.46 -5.62 -17.11
CA GLU A 25 13.83 -5.53 -17.58
C GLU A 25 14.56 -6.82 -17.18
N ASN A 26 14.55 -7.82 -18.07
CA ASN A 26 15.53 -8.89 -17.99
C ASN A 26 16.89 -8.27 -18.27
N ILE A 27 17.67 -8.01 -17.22
CA ILE A 27 19.08 -7.64 -17.36
C ILE A 27 19.81 -8.87 -17.93
N ILE A 28 19.93 -8.93 -19.26
CA ILE A 28 20.85 -9.84 -19.93
C ILE A 28 22.24 -9.22 -19.75
N ALA A 29 22.95 -9.67 -18.71
CA ALA A 29 24.38 -9.41 -18.60
C ALA A 29 25.08 -10.12 -19.77
N HIS A 30 25.48 -9.36 -20.78
CA HIS A 30 26.49 -9.81 -21.73
C HIS A 30 27.82 -9.92 -20.99
N ASN A 31 28.31 -11.16 -20.78
CA ASN A 31 29.71 -11.55 -20.99
C ASN A 31 29.93 -13.07 -20.84
N LEU A 32 30.42 -13.67 -21.93
CA LEU A 32 31.39 -14.78 -22.04
C LEU A 32 31.21 -16.09 -21.24
N LYS A 33 30.83 -17.14 -22.00
CA LYS A 33 31.04 -18.62 -21.94
C LYS A 33 31.06 -19.41 -20.59
N PRO A 34 30.60 -20.68 -20.63
CA PRO A 34 30.17 -21.45 -19.46
C PRO A 34 31.29 -22.31 -18.87
N ASP A 35 31.25 -22.55 -17.56
CA ASP A 35 31.32 -23.92 -17.03
C ASP A 35 31.05 -24.03 -15.52
N SER A 36 30.46 -25.18 -15.19
CA SER A 36 30.40 -25.87 -13.89
C SER A 36 29.32 -25.48 -12.86
N HIS A 37 28.64 -26.54 -12.42
CA HIS A 37 27.55 -26.58 -11.45
C HIS A 37 27.90 -25.95 -10.09
N SER A 38 27.00 -25.11 -9.59
CA SER A 38 26.84 -24.86 -8.16
C SER A 38 25.38 -24.47 -7.87
N SER A 39 24.74 -25.26 -7.02
CA SER A 39 23.47 -24.98 -6.37
C SER A 39 23.51 -23.65 -5.60
N GLY A 40 22.54 -22.76 -5.82
CA GLY A 40 22.37 -21.58 -4.97
C GLY A 40 21.51 -20.47 -5.59
N ILE A 41 20.33 -20.25 -4.99
CA ILE A 41 19.55 -19.00 -4.96
C ILE A 41 19.18 -18.41 -6.34
N LYS A 42 17.94 -18.66 -6.77
CA LYS A 42 17.27 -17.83 -7.78
C LYS A 42 17.17 -16.40 -7.21
N ASN A 43 18.05 -15.50 -7.64
CA ASN A 43 17.83 -14.07 -7.53
C ASN A 43 16.54 -13.74 -8.30
N VAL A 44 15.46 -13.49 -7.56
CA VAL A 44 14.23 -12.91 -8.11
C VAL A 44 14.59 -11.49 -8.51
N GLY A 45 14.79 -11.24 -9.80
CA GLY A 45 15.08 -9.89 -10.30
C GLY A 45 13.93 -8.95 -9.95
N ASN A 46 14.24 -7.78 -9.38
CA ASN A 46 13.27 -6.71 -9.15
C ASN A 46 12.78 -6.20 -10.51
N ASN A 47 11.47 -6.04 -10.73
CA ASN A 47 10.98 -5.40 -11.95
C ASN A 47 11.17 -3.88 -11.82
N VAL A 48 11.53 -3.21 -12.91
CA VAL A 48 11.70 -1.74 -12.94
C VAL A 48 10.58 -1.12 -13.77
N CYS A 49 9.75 -0.30 -13.14
CA CYS A 49 8.68 0.47 -13.78
C CYS A 49 9.23 1.85 -14.20
N THR A 50 9.32 2.12 -15.50
CA THR A 50 9.93 3.37 -16.00
C THR A 50 8.92 4.33 -16.61
N CYS A 51 8.94 5.60 -16.18
CA CYS A 51 8.31 6.73 -16.88
C CYS A 51 9.39 7.65 -17.44
N ASP A 52 9.47 7.74 -18.76
CA ASP A 52 10.44 8.62 -19.43
C ASP A 52 9.77 9.89 -19.97
N PHE A 53 10.11 11.03 -19.37
CA PHE A 53 9.68 12.37 -19.78
C PHE A 53 10.81 13.17 -20.44
N THR A 54 11.98 12.57 -20.73
CA THR A 54 13.16 13.27 -21.28
C THR A 54 12.83 14.22 -22.44
N ASP A 55 11.91 13.80 -23.32
CA ASP A 55 11.50 14.58 -24.50
C ASP A 55 10.01 14.87 -24.59
N LYS A 56 9.20 14.40 -23.64
CA LYS A 56 7.74 14.42 -23.76
C LYS A 56 7.13 15.81 -23.55
N LEU A 57 7.84 16.74 -22.90
CA LEU A 57 7.31 18.08 -22.59
C LEU A 57 7.95 19.20 -23.43
N ASN A 58 8.49 18.86 -24.61
CA ASN A 58 9.15 19.81 -25.50
C ASN A 58 8.25 20.35 -26.62
N ILE A 59 6.98 19.91 -26.68
CA ILE A 59 6.02 20.34 -27.70
C ILE A 59 5.24 21.54 -27.17
N ILE A 60 4.96 22.54 -28.01
CA ILE A 60 4.05 23.65 -27.66
C ILE A 60 2.62 23.17 -27.94
N PRO A 61 1.79 22.88 -26.93
CA PRO A 61 0.42 22.44 -27.19
C PRO A 61 -0.47 23.64 -27.52
N GLN A 62 -1.49 23.42 -28.34
CA GLN A 62 -2.48 24.45 -28.71
C GLN A 62 -3.46 24.76 -27.57
N SER A 63 -3.54 23.90 -26.56
CA SER A 63 -4.38 24.06 -25.36
C SER A 63 -3.69 23.46 -24.14
N LYS A 64 -4.21 23.75 -22.94
CA LYS A 64 -3.69 23.16 -21.70
C LYS A 64 -3.74 21.63 -21.77
N THR A 65 -2.57 21.01 -21.76
CA THR A 65 -2.38 19.59 -21.98
C THR A 65 -1.67 18.97 -20.78
N LYS A 66 -2.16 17.82 -20.33
CA LYS A 66 -1.50 17.02 -19.29
C LYS A 66 -1.16 15.64 -19.85
N ILE A 67 0.11 15.26 -19.76
CA ILE A 67 0.61 13.92 -20.12
C ILE A 67 0.74 13.10 -18.84
N ILE A 68 0.00 12.00 -18.75
CA ILE A 68 -0.06 11.18 -17.54
C ILE A 68 0.66 9.85 -17.78
N CYS A 69 1.61 9.52 -16.90
CA CYS A 69 2.21 8.19 -16.76
C CYS A 69 1.68 7.54 -15.47
N SER A 70 0.87 6.48 -15.60
CA SER A 70 0.29 5.78 -14.43
C SER A 70 1.06 4.50 -14.11
N LEU A 71 1.68 4.43 -12.94
CA LEU A 71 2.42 3.27 -12.44
C LEU A 71 1.67 2.55 -11.31
N LYS A 72 1.61 1.22 -11.39
CA LYS A 72 1.06 0.33 -10.36
C LYS A 72 2.09 -0.74 -9.99
N PRO A 73 3.16 -0.38 -9.27
CA PRO A 73 4.22 -1.32 -8.92
C PRO A 73 3.75 -2.30 -7.83
N ASN A 74 4.38 -3.47 -7.79
CA ASN A 74 4.27 -4.40 -6.67
C ASN A 74 5.28 -4.07 -5.57
N PHE A 75 5.07 -4.62 -4.37
CA PHE A 75 6.06 -4.55 -3.31
C PHE A 75 7.30 -5.36 -3.67
N GLY A 76 8.48 -4.75 -3.57
CA GLY A 76 9.74 -5.30 -4.07
C GLY A 76 10.12 -4.83 -5.49
N ASP A 77 9.22 -4.18 -6.22
CA ASP A 77 9.58 -3.55 -7.51
C ASP A 77 10.37 -2.26 -7.29
N GLU A 78 10.91 -1.73 -8.39
CA GLU A 78 11.56 -0.42 -8.43
C GLU A 78 10.82 0.49 -9.41
N ILE A 79 10.83 1.79 -9.13
CA ILE A 79 10.33 2.82 -10.05
C ILE A 79 11.50 3.68 -10.50
N ARG A 80 11.49 4.01 -11.79
CA ARG A 80 12.44 4.94 -12.41
C ARG A 80 11.67 6.03 -13.16
N ILE A 81 11.90 7.30 -12.83
CA ILE A 81 11.33 8.43 -13.56
C ILE A 81 12.48 9.23 -14.14
N LEU A 82 12.48 9.40 -15.46
CA LEU A 82 13.49 10.16 -16.19
C LEU A 82 12.90 11.51 -16.60
N ALA A 83 13.59 12.58 -16.24
CA ALA A 83 13.13 13.95 -16.42
C ALA A 83 14.20 14.81 -17.08
N ASN A 84 13.84 15.61 -18.07
CA ASN A 84 14.76 16.63 -18.57
C ASN A 84 15.15 17.61 -17.44
N LYS A 85 16.43 17.98 -17.32
CA LYS A 85 16.90 18.95 -16.31
C LYS A 85 16.30 20.35 -16.49
N GLU A 86 15.81 20.66 -17.68
CA GLU A 86 15.15 21.93 -17.98
C GLU A 86 13.70 22.01 -17.48
N TYR A 87 13.21 20.99 -16.78
CA TYR A 87 11.88 20.99 -16.18
C TYR A 87 11.94 21.33 -14.70
N ASP A 88 10.90 21.99 -14.21
CA ASP A 88 10.61 22.08 -12.78
C ASP A 88 9.93 20.78 -12.36
N ILE A 89 10.59 20.04 -11.45
CA ILE A 89 10.19 18.68 -11.09
C ILE A 89 9.90 18.61 -9.60
N TYR A 90 8.71 18.13 -9.28
CA TYR A 90 8.17 17.95 -7.93
C TYR A 90 7.94 16.45 -7.72
N CYS A 91 8.88 15.76 -7.09
CA CYS A 91 8.82 14.30 -6.95
C CYS A 91 9.53 13.82 -5.68
N PHE A 92 8.99 12.77 -5.06
CA PHE A 92 9.46 12.10 -3.84
C PHE A 92 9.53 12.99 -2.60
N ASN A 93 10.55 13.84 -2.45
CA ASN A 93 10.69 14.76 -1.32
C ASN A 93 9.76 15.98 -1.42
N ASN A 94 9.15 16.18 -2.58
CA ASN A 94 8.29 17.31 -2.89
C ASN A 94 7.11 16.84 -3.76
N SER A 95 6.45 15.78 -3.33
CA SER A 95 5.34 15.15 -4.06
C SER A 95 3.97 15.61 -3.57
N LYS A 96 2.95 15.31 -4.37
CA LYS A 96 1.54 15.43 -3.96
C LYS A 96 1.05 14.06 -3.49
N ILE A 97 0.70 13.92 -2.21
CA ILE A 97 0.38 12.63 -1.56
C ILE A 97 -1.09 12.61 -1.12
N TYR A 98 -1.80 11.52 -1.36
CA TYR A 98 -3.15 11.35 -0.84
C TYR A 98 -3.13 11.06 0.67
N CYS A 99 -3.83 11.89 1.44
CA CYS A 99 -4.01 11.71 2.87
C CYS A 99 -5.40 11.11 3.15
N PRO A 100 -5.48 9.85 3.57
CA PRO A 100 -6.77 9.23 3.86
C PRO A 100 -7.48 9.87 5.07
N LEU A 101 -6.72 10.45 6.00
CA LEU A 101 -7.24 11.06 7.22
C LEU A 101 -8.04 12.34 6.90
N LYS A 102 -7.49 13.16 5.99
CA LYS A 102 -8.05 14.45 5.56
C LYS A 102 -8.94 14.31 4.32
N ASN A 103 -9.01 13.11 3.74
CA ASN A 103 -9.64 12.81 2.46
C ASN A 103 -9.27 13.81 1.35
N ASN A 104 -8.00 14.21 1.31
CA ASN A 104 -7.49 15.21 0.37
C ASN A 104 -6.00 14.98 0.09
N PHE A 105 -5.48 15.65 -0.91
CA PHE A 105 -4.06 15.67 -1.23
C PHE A 105 -3.30 16.69 -0.40
N ILE A 106 -2.16 16.26 0.14
CA ILE A 106 -1.13 17.13 0.72
C ILE A 106 -0.09 17.40 -0.36
N ASN A 107 0.20 18.68 -0.60
CA ASN A 107 1.23 19.09 -1.54
C ASN A 107 2.56 19.27 -0.81
N ASN A 108 3.66 19.25 -1.57
CA ASN A 108 5.02 19.49 -1.09
C ASN A 108 5.44 18.55 0.04
N ALA A 109 5.08 17.28 -0.10
CA ALA A 109 5.24 16.27 0.93
C ALA A 109 6.35 15.28 0.55
N ASP A 110 7.14 14.87 1.55
CA ASP A 110 8.10 13.79 1.41
C ASP A 110 7.40 12.43 1.60
N ILE A 111 7.47 11.56 0.59
CA ILE A 111 6.85 10.23 0.62
C ILE A 111 7.33 9.36 1.79
N SER A 112 8.57 9.54 2.26
CA SER A 112 9.14 8.76 3.36
C SER A 112 8.45 9.03 4.70
N ASN A 113 7.81 10.19 4.86
CA ASN A 113 7.03 10.51 6.06
C ASN A 113 5.68 9.77 6.11
N TYR A 114 5.19 9.30 4.95
CA TYR A 114 3.88 8.65 4.83
C TYR A 114 3.99 7.14 4.55
N SER A 115 5.17 6.68 4.12
CA SER A 115 5.53 5.27 4.01
C SER A 115 7.03 5.10 4.30
N LYS A 116 7.36 4.82 5.57
CA LYS A 116 8.73 4.88 6.13
C LYS A 116 9.76 3.97 5.46
N ASN A 117 9.30 2.89 4.81
CA ASN A 117 10.19 1.91 4.17
C ASN A 117 10.44 2.21 2.68
N LEU A 118 9.87 3.28 2.14
CA LEU A 118 10.21 3.75 0.80
C LEU A 118 11.54 4.50 0.81
N LYS A 119 12.46 4.08 -0.07
CA LYS A 119 13.78 4.71 -0.21
C LYS A 119 13.96 5.18 -1.64
N TYR A 120 14.33 6.44 -1.81
CA TYR A 120 14.55 7.02 -3.13
C TYR A 120 15.91 7.71 -3.24
N THR A 121 16.39 7.81 -4.47
CA THR A 121 17.59 8.54 -4.85
C THR A 121 17.28 9.43 -6.05
N ILE A 122 17.91 10.60 -6.10
CA ILE A 122 17.77 11.54 -7.21
C ILE A 122 19.17 11.81 -7.74
N ASN A 123 19.43 11.41 -8.98
CA ASN A 123 20.75 11.48 -9.59
C ASN A 123 20.70 12.26 -10.91
N ASP A 124 21.78 12.97 -11.19
CA ASP A 124 22.01 13.54 -12.51
C ASP A 124 22.68 12.49 -13.41
N ILE A 125 22.06 12.17 -14.54
CA ILE A 125 22.55 11.15 -15.48
C ILE A 125 22.58 11.69 -16.92
N GLN A 126 23.29 10.96 -17.79
CA GLN A 126 23.20 11.14 -19.23
C GLN A 126 22.32 10.03 -19.82
N HIS A 127 21.26 10.41 -20.53
CA HIS A 127 20.34 9.48 -21.19
C HIS A 127 20.06 9.98 -22.61
N ASN A 128 20.27 9.13 -23.62
CA ASN A 128 20.13 9.48 -25.04
C ASN A 128 20.84 10.79 -25.42
N ASN A 129 22.10 10.95 -24.97
CA ASN A 129 22.92 12.16 -25.16
C ASN A 129 22.35 13.46 -24.56
N LYS A 130 21.38 13.36 -23.64
CA LYS A 130 20.79 14.50 -22.94
C LYS A 130 21.07 14.43 -21.44
N ALA A 131 21.18 15.59 -20.81
CA ALA A 131 21.29 15.68 -19.36
C ALA A 131 19.90 15.53 -18.72
N VAL A 132 19.76 14.49 -17.90
CA VAL A 132 18.48 14.06 -17.33
C VAL A 132 18.63 13.93 -15.81
N LYS A 133 17.57 14.26 -15.06
CA LYS A 133 17.43 13.85 -13.66
C LYS A 133 16.71 12.51 -13.60
N GLU A 134 17.36 11.54 -12.98
CA GLU A 134 16.78 10.25 -12.64
C GLU A 134 16.26 10.26 -11.21
N TYR A 135 14.98 9.93 -11.07
CA TYR A 135 14.30 9.72 -9.80
C TYR A 135 14.07 8.21 -9.67
N ARG A 136 14.85 7.56 -8.81
CA ARG A 136 14.73 6.12 -8.56
C ARG A 136 14.12 5.88 -7.18
N LEU A 137 13.12 5.02 -7.10
CA LEU A 137 12.45 4.60 -5.87
C LEU A 137 12.53 3.08 -5.76
N VAL A 138 13.06 2.59 -4.64
CA VAL A 138 13.06 1.17 -4.28
C VAL A 138 11.90 0.92 -3.32
N ILE A 139 11.02 0.00 -3.69
CA ILE A 139 9.84 -0.33 -2.89
C ILE A 139 10.16 -1.53 -2.01
N ASP A 140 10.38 -1.28 -0.73
CA ASP A 140 10.59 -2.35 0.25
C ASP A 140 9.35 -3.26 0.36
N LYS A 141 9.57 -4.56 0.60
CA LYS A 141 8.49 -5.54 0.78
C LYS A 141 7.57 -5.21 1.96
N ASN A 142 8.07 -4.46 2.93
CA ASN A 142 7.36 -4.01 4.12
C ASN A 142 6.90 -2.55 4.02
N ALA A 143 6.98 -1.92 2.84
CA ALA A 143 6.39 -0.60 2.64
C ALA A 143 4.88 -0.63 2.86
N THR A 144 4.32 0.48 3.30
CA THR A 144 2.87 0.65 3.35
C THR A 144 2.39 1.13 1.98
N ASP A 145 1.13 0.81 1.70
CA ASP A 145 0.35 1.39 0.61
C ASP A 145 0.60 2.90 0.47
N ILE A 146 0.54 3.48 -0.72
CA ILE A 146 0.57 4.94 -0.89
C ILE A 146 0.07 5.32 -2.29
N LEU A 147 -0.65 6.43 -2.37
CA LEU A 147 -0.94 7.10 -3.62
C LEU A 147 -0.28 8.47 -3.62
N PHE A 148 0.60 8.69 -4.58
CA PHE A 148 1.24 9.98 -4.76
C PHE A 148 1.49 10.29 -6.23
N TYR A 149 1.76 11.56 -6.47
CA TYR A 149 1.96 12.12 -7.77
C TYR A 149 3.29 12.88 -7.80
N CYS A 150 4.02 12.71 -8.89
CA CYS A 150 5.11 13.58 -9.28
C CYS A 150 4.64 14.46 -10.42
N THR A 151 4.97 15.75 -10.38
CA THR A 151 4.63 16.69 -11.45
C THR A 151 5.88 17.30 -12.06
N MET A 152 5.82 17.54 -13.36
CA MET A 152 6.93 17.99 -14.18
C MET A 152 6.40 19.09 -15.10
N ARG A 153 7.04 20.25 -15.12
CA ARG A 153 6.63 21.36 -15.99
C ARG A 153 7.84 21.90 -16.75
N PRO A 154 7.74 22.12 -18.06
CA PRO A 154 8.81 22.77 -18.81
C PRO A 154 8.94 24.23 -18.35
N LYS A 155 10.15 24.69 -18.04
CA LYS A 155 10.39 26.07 -17.58
C LYS A 155 9.94 27.14 -18.59
N GLN A 156 9.94 26.80 -19.89
CA GLN A 156 9.67 27.74 -20.98
C GLN A 156 8.17 27.95 -21.29
N ILE A 157 7.29 27.00 -20.92
CA ILE A 157 5.86 27.00 -21.34
C ILE A 157 4.95 26.52 -20.18
N SER A 158 5.35 26.84 -18.94
CA SER A 158 4.93 26.16 -17.71
C SER A 158 3.42 26.09 -17.45
N GLU A 159 2.60 26.92 -18.10
CA GLU A 159 1.14 26.95 -17.91
C GLU A 159 0.33 26.11 -18.90
N LEU A 160 0.92 25.72 -20.04
CA LEU A 160 0.19 25.02 -21.11
C LEU A 160 0.46 23.51 -21.14
N LEU A 161 1.57 23.06 -20.57
CA LEU A 161 1.95 21.65 -20.61
C LEU A 161 2.44 21.15 -19.24
N GLU A 162 1.88 20.04 -18.78
CA GLU A 162 2.27 19.40 -17.53
C GLU A 162 2.46 17.89 -17.75
N GLY A 163 3.58 17.35 -17.26
CA GLY A 163 3.77 15.92 -17.07
C GLY A 163 3.36 15.53 -15.65
N GLU A 164 2.65 14.41 -15.51
CA GLU A 164 2.25 13.86 -14.22
C GLU A 164 2.57 12.37 -14.19
N VAL A 165 3.32 11.94 -13.17
CA VAL A 165 3.51 10.52 -12.85
C VAL A 165 2.61 10.19 -11.67
N LYS A 166 1.61 9.35 -11.89
CA LYS A 166 0.75 8.82 -10.82
C LYS A 166 1.32 7.48 -10.36
N ILE A 167 1.70 7.38 -9.09
CA ILE A 167 2.19 6.14 -8.49
C ILE A 167 1.17 5.62 -7.48
N ASP A 168 0.67 4.43 -7.74
CA ASP A 168 -0.39 3.74 -7.02
C ASP A 168 0.18 2.43 -6.46
N LEU A 169 0.79 2.51 -5.27
CA LEU A 169 1.35 1.36 -4.57
C LEU A 169 0.29 0.77 -3.64
N LYS A 170 -0.21 -0.42 -3.96
CA LYS A 170 -1.36 -1.02 -3.28
C LYS A 170 -1.10 -2.49 -2.97
N ARG A 171 -1.34 -2.92 -1.72
CA ARG A 171 -1.45 -4.34 -1.38
C ARG A 171 -2.78 -4.90 -1.86
N GLU A 172 -2.74 -6.09 -2.43
CA GLU A 172 -3.94 -6.89 -2.59
C GLU A 172 -4.55 -7.22 -1.23
N ILE A 173 -5.81 -7.68 -1.23
CA ILE A 173 -6.53 -8.03 0.00
C ILE A 173 -5.64 -8.96 0.83
N ILE A 174 -5.34 -8.54 2.06
CA ILE A 174 -4.44 -9.29 2.92
C ILE A 174 -5.28 -10.31 3.68
N GLU A 175 -5.15 -11.55 3.24
CA GLU A 175 -5.70 -12.72 3.90
C GLU A 175 -4.56 -13.66 4.26
N GLU A 176 -4.45 -14.01 5.54
CA GLU A 176 -3.43 -14.95 6.02
C GLU A 176 -4.11 -16.05 6.84
N TYR A 177 -3.58 -17.27 6.77
CA TYR A 177 -3.98 -18.31 7.69
C TYR A 177 -3.30 -18.08 9.04
N SER A 178 -3.96 -18.49 10.13
CA SER A 178 -3.33 -18.55 11.45
C SER A 178 -2.01 -19.33 11.38
N VAL A 179 -0.96 -18.81 11.98
CA VAL A 179 0.36 -19.44 12.01
C VAL A 179 0.46 -20.29 13.27
N ILE A 180 1.07 -21.48 13.17
CA ILE A 180 1.35 -22.32 14.34
C ILE A 180 2.62 -21.80 15.02
N GLN A 181 2.50 -21.38 16.28
CA GLN A 181 3.60 -20.97 17.15
C GLN A 181 3.77 -22.02 18.25
N ASN A 182 4.92 -22.71 18.29
CA ASN A 182 5.26 -23.76 19.26
C ASN A 182 4.27 -24.93 19.33
N THR A 183 4.74 -26.11 18.91
CA THR A 183 4.10 -27.44 18.89
C THR A 183 2.64 -27.51 18.41
N ASP A 184 1.67 -26.79 18.97
CA ASP A 184 0.24 -26.85 18.57
C ASP A 184 -0.58 -25.55 18.86
N THR A 185 0.04 -24.38 19.08
CA THR A 185 -0.74 -23.13 19.32
C THR A 185 -0.92 -22.34 18.04
N HIS A 186 -2.18 -22.11 17.64
CA HIS A 186 -2.50 -21.29 16.47
C HIS A 186 -2.57 -19.80 16.85
N VAL A 187 -2.03 -18.93 16.00
CA VAL A 187 -1.95 -17.49 16.28
C VAL A 187 -2.40 -16.67 15.08
N CYS A 188 -3.24 -15.67 15.35
CA CYS A 188 -3.47 -14.54 14.47
C CYS A 188 -2.85 -13.29 15.08
N ASP A 189 -1.81 -12.76 14.45
CA ASP A 189 -1.08 -11.60 14.96
C ASP A 189 -1.47 -10.32 14.23
N PHE A 190 -2.34 -9.52 14.84
CA PHE A 190 -2.75 -8.21 14.33
C PHE A 190 -1.92 -7.05 14.90
N SER A 191 -0.91 -7.34 15.72
CA SER A 191 0.02 -6.34 16.24
C SER A 191 1.17 -6.07 15.26
N HIS A 192 1.52 -7.04 14.42
CA HIS A 192 2.66 -6.98 13.51
C HIS A 192 2.38 -7.61 12.13
N GLY A 193 3.36 -7.53 11.23
CA GLY A 193 3.30 -8.16 9.91
C GLY A 193 2.22 -7.61 8.99
N ASN A 194 1.72 -8.45 8.07
CA ASN A 194 0.74 -8.04 7.07
C ASN A 194 -0.68 -7.84 7.68
N LEU A 195 -0.99 -8.58 8.75
CA LEU A 195 -2.22 -8.46 9.52
C LEU A 195 -2.21 -7.27 10.49
N ASN A 196 -1.12 -6.51 10.61
CA ASN A 196 -1.06 -5.37 11.52
C ASN A 196 -2.22 -4.39 11.26
N ILE A 197 -2.97 -4.09 12.31
CA ILE A 197 -4.11 -3.14 12.28
C ILE A 197 -3.80 -1.78 12.89
N SER A 198 -2.59 -1.61 13.44
CA SER A 198 -2.14 -0.36 14.05
C SER A 198 -2.26 0.81 13.08
N PRO A 199 -2.49 2.03 13.58
CA PRO A 199 -2.50 3.21 12.74
C PRO A 199 -1.18 3.38 12.01
N SER A 200 -1.24 3.32 10.69
CA SER A 200 -0.09 3.59 9.84
C SER A 200 -0.47 4.45 8.66
N GLY A 201 0.52 5.08 8.06
CA GLY A 201 0.35 5.84 6.83
C GLY A 201 -0.03 4.92 5.67
N GLY A 202 -0.59 5.51 4.64
CA GLY A 202 -0.67 4.83 3.36
C GLY A 202 -2.01 4.23 2.94
N PHE A 203 -3.01 4.14 3.83
CA PHE A 203 -4.28 3.47 3.50
C PHE A 203 -5.26 4.30 2.67
N PHE A 204 -4.98 4.40 1.38
CA PHE A 204 -5.78 5.14 0.42
C PHE A 204 -7.05 4.43 -0.08
N TYR A 205 -7.07 3.09 -0.10
CA TYR A 205 -8.23 2.34 -0.56
C TYR A 205 -9.07 1.77 0.58
N LYS A 206 -10.40 1.74 0.39
CA LYS A 206 -11.34 1.16 1.38
C LYS A 206 -10.99 -0.29 1.74
N ASN A 207 -10.60 -1.09 0.76
CA ASN A 207 -10.34 -2.52 0.97
C ASN A 207 -8.95 -2.81 1.55
N SER A 208 -7.96 -1.91 1.43
CA SER A 208 -6.67 -2.10 2.10
C SER A 208 -6.74 -1.84 3.60
N ARG A 209 -7.85 -1.26 4.05
CA ARG A 209 -8.15 -1.05 5.47
C ARG A 209 -8.79 -2.25 6.15
N SER A 210 -8.92 -3.39 5.48
CA SER A 210 -9.39 -4.62 6.09
C SER A 210 -8.34 -5.73 5.95
N VAL A 211 -8.17 -6.52 7.00
CA VAL A 211 -7.33 -7.73 7.00
C VAL A 211 -8.10 -8.91 7.55
N ASN A 212 -7.81 -10.10 7.01
CA ASN A 212 -8.48 -11.33 7.43
C ASN A 212 -7.42 -12.34 7.89
N CYS A 213 -7.54 -12.80 9.13
CA CYS A 213 -6.86 -14.01 9.57
C CYS A 213 -7.85 -15.18 9.53
N ILE A 214 -7.49 -16.25 8.83
CA ILE A 214 -8.31 -17.45 8.69
C ILE A 214 -7.79 -18.50 9.66
N TYR A 215 -8.61 -18.85 10.65
CA TYR A 215 -8.32 -19.95 11.58
C TYR A 215 -9.20 -21.16 11.26
N LYS A 216 -8.57 -22.27 10.87
CA LYS A 216 -9.23 -23.58 10.80
C LYS A 216 -9.32 -24.12 12.21
N VAL A 217 -10.51 -24.06 12.81
CA VAL A 217 -10.68 -24.31 14.24
C VAL A 217 -10.32 -25.75 14.56
N VAL A 218 -9.36 -25.92 15.47
CA VAL A 218 -9.08 -27.21 16.09
C VAL A 218 -9.74 -27.25 17.47
N PRO A 219 -10.67 -28.20 17.71
CA PRO A 219 -11.43 -28.22 18.97
C PRO A 219 -10.56 -28.39 20.20
N ASN A 220 -10.85 -27.58 21.22
CA ASN A 220 -10.19 -27.55 22.54
C ASN A 220 -8.70 -27.21 22.53
N GLU A 221 -8.15 -26.82 21.38
CA GLU A 221 -6.78 -26.32 21.27
C GLU A 221 -6.71 -24.83 21.55
N LEU A 222 -5.53 -24.39 22.02
CA LEU A 222 -5.26 -23.00 22.34
C LEU A 222 -5.09 -22.20 21.04
N PHE A 223 -5.84 -21.12 20.95
CA PHE A 223 -5.76 -20.14 19.88
C PHE A 223 -5.49 -18.76 20.47
N LEU A 224 -4.54 -18.04 19.87
CA LEU A 224 -4.13 -16.72 20.31
C LEU A 224 -4.53 -15.66 19.28
N ILE A 225 -5.12 -14.56 19.78
CA ILE A 225 -5.30 -13.34 19.00
C ILE A 225 -4.38 -12.29 19.63
N LYS A 226 -3.38 -11.81 18.89
CA LYS A 226 -2.54 -10.70 19.33
C LYS A 226 -3.06 -9.41 18.72
N LEU A 227 -3.32 -8.43 19.55
CA LEU A 227 -3.77 -7.08 19.18
C LEU A 227 -2.66 -6.07 19.53
N PRO A 228 -2.55 -4.95 18.80
CA PRO A 228 -1.57 -3.93 19.14
C PRO A 228 -1.87 -3.31 20.51
N LYS A 229 -0.83 -2.90 21.24
CA LYS A 229 -1.00 -2.20 22.52
C LYS A 229 -1.48 -0.76 22.28
N LEU A 230 -2.80 -0.54 22.35
CA LEU A 230 -3.46 0.76 22.28
C LEU A 230 -4.55 0.82 23.35
N ASP A 231 -4.76 1.98 23.96
CA ASP A 231 -5.76 2.15 25.04
C ASP A 231 -7.17 1.66 24.63
N VAL A 232 -7.56 1.91 23.38
CA VAL A 232 -8.86 1.51 22.80
C VAL A 232 -9.07 -0.01 22.70
N VAL A 233 -8.00 -0.81 22.78
CA VAL A 233 -8.10 -2.28 22.64
C VAL A 233 -8.88 -2.87 23.80
N ASN A 234 -8.57 -2.45 25.02
CA ASN A 234 -9.24 -2.95 26.22
C ASN A 234 -10.70 -2.47 26.31
N GLU A 235 -10.96 -1.24 25.87
CA GLU A 235 -12.29 -0.62 25.98
C GLU A 235 -13.28 -1.06 24.90
N VAL A 236 -12.81 -1.33 23.68
CA VAL A 236 -13.68 -1.54 22.51
C VAL A 236 -13.43 -2.88 21.82
N LEU A 237 -12.17 -3.25 21.57
CA LEU A 237 -11.88 -4.42 20.75
C LEU A 237 -12.11 -5.75 21.48
N LEU A 238 -11.67 -5.85 22.74
CA LEU A 238 -11.89 -7.05 23.55
C LEU A 238 -13.39 -7.39 23.70
N PRO A 239 -14.27 -6.45 24.10
CA PRO A 239 -15.71 -6.73 24.14
C PRO A 239 -16.28 -7.15 22.78
N SER A 240 -15.82 -6.57 21.68
CA SER A 240 -16.28 -6.91 20.33
C SER A 240 -15.99 -8.37 19.96
N ILE A 241 -14.82 -8.91 20.32
CA ILE A 241 -14.47 -10.31 20.06
C ILE A 241 -15.33 -11.25 20.90
N VAL A 242 -15.48 -10.97 22.20
CA VAL A 242 -16.28 -11.79 23.12
C VAL A 242 -17.76 -11.80 22.70
N ASN A 243 -18.30 -10.63 22.34
CA ASN A 243 -19.68 -10.52 21.87
C ASN A 243 -19.90 -11.34 20.59
N CYS A 244 -19.01 -11.23 19.61
CA CYS A 244 -19.09 -12.01 18.37
C CYS A 244 -19.07 -13.52 18.63
N LEU A 245 -18.15 -14.01 19.48
CA LEU A 245 -18.07 -15.42 19.83
C LEU A 245 -19.34 -15.90 20.58
N SER A 246 -20.04 -14.98 21.23
CA SER A 246 -21.29 -15.24 21.97
C SER A 246 -22.57 -15.11 21.12
N GLU A 247 -22.49 -14.64 19.87
CA GLU A 247 -23.66 -14.45 19.00
C GLU A 247 -24.41 -15.76 18.72
N HIS A 248 -23.70 -16.88 18.78
CA HIS A 248 -24.25 -18.19 18.51
C HIS A 248 -24.14 -19.09 19.73
N SER A 249 -25.29 -19.40 20.34
CA SER A 249 -25.40 -20.22 21.55
C SER A 249 -24.86 -21.65 21.41
N PHE A 250 -24.68 -22.15 20.19
CA PHE A 250 -24.10 -23.47 19.92
C PHE A 250 -22.57 -23.47 19.85
N ILE A 251 -21.92 -22.30 19.96
CA ILE A 251 -20.47 -22.18 20.05
C ILE A 251 -20.09 -22.17 21.53
N SER A 252 -19.31 -23.15 21.95
CA SER A 252 -18.67 -23.12 23.26
C SER A 252 -17.29 -22.50 23.10
N PHE A 253 -16.95 -21.49 23.90
CA PHE A 253 -15.61 -20.93 23.96
C PHE A 253 -15.21 -20.62 25.40
N THR A 254 -13.91 -20.57 25.65
CA THR A 254 -13.35 -20.15 26.93
C THR A 254 -12.27 -19.12 26.67
N LEU A 255 -12.41 -17.94 27.26
CA LEU A 255 -11.34 -16.95 27.37
C LEU A 255 -10.50 -17.31 28.60
N LYS A 256 -9.30 -17.85 28.37
CA LYS A 256 -8.42 -18.36 29.43
C LYS A 256 -7.68 -17.24 30.17
N ASN A 257 -7.09 -16.33 29.41
CA ASN A 257 -6.26 -15.24 29.93
C ASN A 257 -6.20 -14.08 28.93
N ILE A 258 -5.90 -12.88 29.43
CA ILE A 258 -5.47 -11.73 28.63
C ILE A 258 -4.09 -11.33 29.16
N GLU A 259 -3.09 -11.35 28.28
CA GLU A 259 -1.71 -11.02 28.64
C GLU A 259 -1.30 -9.73 27.95
N GLU A 260 -0.83 -8.76 28.72
CA GLU A 260 -0.30 -7.51 28.20
C GLU A 260 1.23 -7.56 28.16
N TYR A 261 1.77 -7.34 26.98
CA TYR A 261 3.21 -7.23 26.72
C TYR A 261 3.56 -5.77 26.38
N ASP A 262 4.83 -5.49 26.09
CA ASP A 262 5.27 -4.11 25.79
C ASP A 262 4.67 -3.56 24.50
N ASP A 263 4.44 -4.42 23.51
CA ASP A 263 4.02 -4.07 22.15
C ASP A 263 2.63 -4.62 21.76
N ASN A 264 2.10 -5.58 22.52
CA ASN A 264 0.85 -6.26 22.17
C ASN A 264 0.01 -6.66 23.39
N ILE A 265 -1.26 -6.93 23.14
CA ILE A 265 -2.22 -7.56 24.06
C ILE A 265 -2.64 -8.89 23.44
N THR A 266 -2.44 -9.99 24.15
CA THR A 266 -2.73 -11.34 23.67
C THR A 266 -3.96 -11.93 24.37
N LEU A 267 -4.96 -12.33 23.58
CA LEU A 267 -6.13 -13.06 24.05
C LEU A 267 -5.90 -14.56 23.89
N HIS A 268 -6.11 -15.32 24.97
CA HIS A 268 -6.00 -16.77 24.97
C HIS A 268 -7.39 -17.39 24.91
N LEU A 269 -7.70 -18.04 23.80
CA LEU A 269 -9.02 -18.61 23.53
C LEU A 269 -8.91 -20.12 23.31
N THR A 270 -9.92 -20.86 23.77
CA THR A 270 -10.17 -22.24 23.33
C THR A 270 -11.59 -22.35 22.82
N LEU A 271 -11.76 -23.02 21.67
CA LEU A 271 -13.05 -23.21 21.03
C LEU A 271 -13.47 -24.68 21.14
N GLY A 272 -14.68 -24.92 21.64
CA GLY A 272 -15.24 -26.26 21.77
C GLY A 272 -15.60 -26.86 20.41
N LYS A 273 -15.85 -28.17 20.42
CA LYS A 273 -16.31 -28.89 19.23
C LYS A 273 -17.71 -28.43 18.82
N VAL A 274 -17.92 -28.25 17.52
CA VAL A 274 -19.24 -27.97 16.94
C VAL A 274 -19.64 -29.10 16.00
N ASN A 275 -20.94 -29.42 15.97
CA ASN A 275 -21.46 -30.58 15.23
C ASN A 275 -21.80 -30.29 13.75
N LYS A 276 -21.58 -29.05 13.28
CA LYS A 276 -21.91 -28.61 11.93
C LYS A 276 -20.77 -27.79 11.35
N LYS A 277 -20.59 -27.86 10.02
CA LYS A 277 -19.73 -26.93 9.28
C LYS A 277 -20.36 -25.55 9.32
N PHE A 278 -19.60 -24.56 9.77
CA PHE A 278 -20.03 -23.16 9.70
C PHE A 278 -18.81 -22.23 9.74
N THR A 279 -19.03 -20.98 9.36
CA THR A 279 -18.00 -19.92 9.40
C THR A 279 -18.51 -18.77 10.25
N LEU A 280 -17.70 -18.34 11.21
CA LEU A 280 -17.95 -17.16 12.02
C LEU A 280 -16.87 -16.12 11.69
N VAL A 281 -17.27 -14.87 11.50
CA VAL A 281 -16.34 -13.77 11.24
C VAL A 281 -16.46 -12.76 12.38
N CYS A 282 -15.45 -12.72 13.24
CA CYS A 282 -15.36 -11.72 14.29
C CYS A 282 -14.48 -10.57 13.85
N SER A 283 -15.04 -9.36 13.86
CA SER A 283 -14.31 -8.17 13.45
C SER A 283 -14.04 -7.23 14.61
N PHE A 284 -12.91 -6.53 14.52
CA PHE A 284 -12.52 -5.45 15.41
C PHE A 284 -12.02 -4.28 14.55
N ASN A 285 -12.36 -3.07 14.96
CA ASN A 285 -12.31 -1.91 14.09
C ASN A 285 -11.48 -0.77 14.70
N LEU A 286 -10.34 -0.45 14.07
CA LEU A 286 -9.53 0.74 14.39
C LEU A 286 -9.61 1.82 13.31
N LEU A 287 -10.59 1.77 12.40
CA LEU A 287 -10.74 2.74 11.31
C LEU A 287 -10.97 4.18 11.82
N GLU A 288 -11.52 4.33 13.02
CA GLU A 288 -11.73 5.63 13.66
C GLU A 288 -10.51 6.11 14.43
N TYR A 289 -9.57 5.21 14.74
CA TYR A 289 -8.33 5.55 15.42
C TYR A 289 -7.36 6.18 14.42
N LYS A 290 -7.03 7.45 14.67
CA LYS A 290 -6.34 8.34 13.75
C LYS A 290 -5.15 8.97 14.44
N SER A 291 -4.03 9.08 13.73
CA SER A 291 -2.86 9.82 14.21
C SER A 291 -2.22 10.62 13.08
N GLU A 292 -1.65 11.78 13.41
CA GLU A 292 -0.92 12.59 12.42
C GLU A 292 0.39 11.88 11.99
N PRO A 293 0.89 12.13 10.76
CA PRO A 293 0.40 13.12 9.79
C PRO A 293 -0.80 12.67 8.94
N CYS A 294 -1.00 11.36 8.73
CA CYS A 294 -2.11 10.79 7.95
C CYS A 294 -2.32 9.29 8.25
N HIS A 295 -2.08 8.87 9.49
CA HIS A 295 -2.20 7.47 9.88
C HIS A 295 -3.63 7.14 10.29
N ILE A 296 -4.11 5.98 9.86
CA ILE A 296 -5.43 5.46 10.22
C ILE A 296 -5.26 3.98 10.56
N GLY A 297 -5.96 3.50 11.58
CA GLY A 297 -6.02 2.07 11.87
C GLY A 297 -6.81 1.28 10.82
N ARG A 298 -6.74 -0.04 10.93
CA ARG A 298 -7.45 -0.96 10.03
C ARG A 298 -8.55 -1.70 10.78
N LYS A 299 -9.46 -2.30 10.02
CA LYS A 299 -10.37 -3.33 10.48
C LYS A 299 -9.67 -4.68 10.39
N GLY A 300 -9.57 -5.40 11.50
CA GLY A 300 -9.15 -6.80 11.49
C GLY A 300 -10.35 -7.72 11.61
N ASN A 301 -10.25 -8.88 10.95
CA ASN A 301 -11.24 -9.94 11.06
C ASN A 301 -10.53 -11.25 11.37
N VAL A 302 -11.09 -12.02 12.30
CA VAL A 302 -10.77 -13.44 12.45
C VAL A 302 -11.92 -14.23 11.85
N VAL A 303 -11.61 -15.01 10.83
CA VAL A 303 -12.52 -15.94 10.16
C VAL A 303 -12.30 -17.31 10.76
N PHE A 304 -13.20 -17.71 11.66
CA PHE A 304 -13.22 -19.03 12.27
C PHE A 304 -13.94 -20.00 11.33
N TYR A 305 -13.19 -20.95 10.80
CA TYR A 305 -13.72 -22.02 9.95
C TYR A 305 -13.87 -23.31 10.78
N PHE A 306 -15.10 -23.62 11.16
CA PHE A 306 -15.42 -24.84 11.90
C PHE A 306 -15.72 -25.96 10.92
N ASN A 307 -14.94 -27.04 11.02
CA ASN A 307 -15.11 -28.24 10.23
C ASN A 307 -15.14 -29.45 11.19
N PRO A 308 -16.31 -30.10 11.38
CA PRO A 308 -16.52 -31.13 12.38
C PRO A 308 -15.72 -32.42 12.12
#